data_AF-A0A819GGN7-F1
#
_entry.id   AF-A0A819GGN7-F1
#
_cell.length_a   1.000
_cell.length_b   1.000
_cell.length_c   1.000
_cell.angle_alpha   90.00
_cell.angle_beta   90.00
_cell.angle_gamma   90.00
#
_symmetry.space_group_name_H-M   'P 1'
#
loop_
_entity.id
_entity.type
_entity.pdbx_description
1 polymer ?
#
loop_
_entity_poly.entity_id
_entity_poly.type
_entity_poly.pdbx_seq_one_letter_code
_entity_poly.pdbx_strand_id
1 'polypeptide(L)'
;MASAVSVQTPNAAQNFEKNELYSIGPNFWNIRGRFKILKLFDIGTQMSIIRLRNGKFIILDTVEMNDHLRQQIDHLTNYGKNIKAVIGTHPFHTVSFPAFYQAYPNAAYYGTPRHLRRLTEIPWRGDLTDCNVRKKWEPEVEMRIPAAEFVNPQPESSNHFISVFVYHRASRTLHVDDTIMYTEKPGFLLKLFGYNNGVMAFHPSIKSSGLYPTSYAPYLFRDWMRKMLHDWHFENICCAHLDLKMGEAYADVTTLLNNAEPLFAKISEKNRRKNPGDEIPFGNYPNINVSDDECG
;
A
#
# COMPACT_ATOMS: atom_id res chain seq x y z
N MET A 1 6.13 -18.03 33.26
CA MET A 1 5.20 -16.88 33.24
C MET A 1 5.36 -16.21 31.89
N ALA A 2 4.32 -16.16 31.06
CA ALA A 2 4.39 -15.47 29.78
C ALA A 2 4.32 -13.97 30.05
N SER A 3 5.42 -13.24 29.86
CA SER A 3 5.35 -11.78 29.77
C SER A 3 4.42 -11.45 28.61
N ALA A 4 3.32 -10.76 28.91
CA ALA A 4 2.44 -10.24 27.87
C ALA A 4 3.27 -9.31 26.98
N VAL A 5 3.30 -9.59 25.68
CA VAL A 5 3.87 -8.66 24.71
C VAL A 5 3.02 -7.39 24.76
N SER A 6 3.65 -6.29 25.15
CA SER A 6 3.03 -4.96 25.20
C SER A 6 2.67 -4.54 23.78
N VAL A 7 1.40 -4.62 23.41
CA VAL A 7 0.89 -4.00 22.18
C VAL A 7 0.66 -2.52 22.46
N GLN A 8 1.35 -1.65 21.72
CA GLN A 8 1.20 -0.21 21.89
C GLN A 8 -0.08 0.27 21.18
N THR A 9 -0.94 1.00 21.89
CA THR A 9 -2.05 1.75 21.29
C THR A 9 -1.58 3.19 21.13
N PRO A 10 -1.33 3.67 19.90
CA PRO A 10 -0.78 5.00 19.71
C PRO A 10 -1.85 6.09 19.85
N ASN A 11 -1.44 7.27 20.30
CA ASN A 11 -2.22 8.51 20.14
C ASN A 11 -1.78 9.22 18.84
N ALA A 12 -2.65 10.05 18.25
CA ALA A 12 -2.42 10.74 16.96
C ALA A 12 -1.11 11.56 16.86
N ALA A 13 -0.46 11.86 18.00
CA ALA A 13 0.75 12.67 18.07
C ALA A 13 2.07 11.88 18.23
N GLN A 14 2.03 10.54 18.17
CA GLN A 14 3.16 9.69 18.57
C GLN A 14 4.08 9.34 17.39
N ASN A 15 5.40 9.42 17.62
CA ASN A 15 6.39 8.86 16.70
C ASN A 15 6.33 7.32 16.81
N PHE A 16 6.02 6.65 15.70
CA PHE A 16 6.02 5.19 15.62
C PHE A 16 7.46 4.67 15.58
N GLU A 17 7.88 3.94 16.61
CA GLU A 17 9.20 3.33 16.65
C GLU A 17 9.34 2.25 15.58
N LYS A 18 10.57 2.04 15.11
CA LYS A 18 10.86 1.03 14.09
C LYS A 18 10.92 -0.35 14.75
N ASN A 19 10.46 -1.37 14.03
CA ASN A 19 10.42 -2.76 14.52
C ASN A 19 9.55 -2.95 15.77
N GLU A 20 8.45 -2.21 15.85
CA GLU A 20 7.48 -2.30 16.95
C GLU A 20 6.07 -2.51 16.41
N LEU A 21 5.30 -3.35 17.10
CA LEU A 21 3.92 -3.69 16.74
C LEU A 21 2.92 -2.70 17.36
N TYR A 22 2.31 -1.86 16.52
CA TYR A 22 1.31 -0.87 16.94
C TYR A 22 -0.10 -1.28 16.55
N SER A 23 -1.03 -1.28 17.51
CA SER A 23 -2.46 -1.48 17.23
C SER A 23 -3.06 -0.20 16.65
N ILE A 24 -3.49 -0.24 15.38
CA ILE A 24 -4.13 0.90 14.71
C ILE A 24 -5.66 0.88 14.92
N GLY A 25 -6.22 -0.30 15.04
CA GLY A 25 -7.63 -0.51 15.32
C GLY A 25 -7.91 -1.98 15.63
N PRO A 26 -9.18 -2.36 15.88
CA PRO A 26 -9.55 -3.73 16.17
C PRO A 26 -8.96 -4.73 15.17
N ASN A 27 -8.15 -5.66 15.66
CA ASN A 27 -7.53 -6.72 14.86
C ASN A 27 -6.60 -6.25 13.72
N PHE A 28 -6.10 -5.01 13.78
CA PHE A 28 -5.16 -4.48 12.79
C PHE A 28 -3.95 -3.86 13.49
N TRP A 29 -2.77 -4.35 13.11
CA TRP A 29 -1.49 -3.80 13.57
C TRP A 29 -0.68 -3.27 12.39
N ASN A 30 0.12 -2.23 12.63
CA ASN A 30 1.13 -1.74 11.69
C ASN A 30 2.50 -1.74 12.35
N ILE A 31 3.52 -2.00 11.54
CA ILE A 31 4.92 -2.00 11.92
C ILE A 31 5.65 -1.05 10.99
N ARG A 32 6.48 -0.18 11.55
CA ARG A 32 7.37 0.68 10.76
C ARG A 32 8.74 0.01 10.60
N GLY A 33 9.18 -0.14 9.37
CA GLY A 33 10.53 -0.61 9.02
C GLY A 33 11.48 0.54 8.68
N ARG A 34 12.77 0.22 8.58
CA ARG A 34 13.79 1.12 8.04
C ARG A 34 13.96 0.86 6.55
N PHE A 35 14.14 1.92 5.78
CA PHE A 35 14.51 1.80 4.37
C PHE A 35 15.33 3.03 3.96
N LYS A 36 16.61 2.82 3.66
CA LYS A 36 17.55 3.91 3.39
C LYS A 36 17.83 4.08 1.91
N ILE A 37 17.46 5.23 1.35
CA ILE A 37 17.92 5.65 0.03
C ILE A 37 19.37 6.11 0.12
N LEU A 38 20.22 5.61 -0.80
CA LEU A 38 21.67 5.89 -0.87
C LEU A 38 22.40 5.62 0.46
N LYS A 39 21.87 4.74 1.32
CA LYS A 39 22.34 4.47 2.69
C LYS A 39 22.31 5.67 3.66
N LEU A 40 21.86 6.84 3.23
CA LEU A 40 21.92 8.09 3.98
C LEU A 40 20.55 8.53 4.51
N PHE A 41 19.51 8.43 3.69
CA PHE A 41 18.19 8.95 4.01
C PHE A 41 17.20 7.82 4.29
N ASP A 42 16.85 7.63 5.57
CA ASP A 42 15.83 6.65 5.98
C ASP A 42 14.43 7.21 5.68
N ILE A 43 13.81 6.72 4.62
CA ILE A 43 12.43 7.08 4.26
C ILE A 43 11.41 6.11 4.89
N GLY A 44 11.89 5.07 5.57
CA GLY A 44 11.06 4.04 6.17
C GLY A 44 10.34 3.13 5.17
N THR A 45 9.79 2.04 5.68
CA THR A 45 8.84 1.17 4.97
C THR A 45 7.83 0.65 6.00
N GLN A 46 6.90 -0.21 5.61
CA GLN A 46 5.86 -0.72 6.48
C GLN A 46 5.52 -2.19 6.27
N MET A 47 4.86 -2.75 7.27
CA MET A 47 4.16 -4.04 7.20
C MET A 47 2.91 -3.93 8.05
N SER A 48 1.82 -4.56 7.63
CA SER A 48 0.59 -4.65 8.42
C SER A 48 0.24 -6.09 8.74
N ILE A 49 -0.42 -6.31 9.88
CA ILE A 49 -0.94 -7.60 10.30
C ILE A 49 -2.43 -7.45 10.56
N ILE A 50 -3.23 -8.31 9.95
CA ILE A 50 -4.68 -8.38 10.14
C ILE A 50 -5.00 -9.71 10.81
N ARG A 51 -5.77 -9.69 11.91
CA ARG A 51 -6.38 -10.90 12.48
C ARG A 51 -7.80 -11.04 11.98
N LEU A 52 -8.06 -12.11 11.23
CA LEU A 52 -9.37 -12.44 10.73
C LEU A 52 -10.29 -12.95 11.86
N ARG A 53 -11.61 -12.88 11.65
CA ARG A 53 -12.65 -13.39 12.57
C ARG A 53 -12.45 -14.86 12.96
N ASN A 54 -11.91 -15.68 12.08
CA ASN A 54 -11.59 -17.08 12.34
C ASN A 54 -10.29 -17.30 13.15
N GLY A 55 -9.65 -16.21 13.61
CA GLY A 55 -8.43 -16.23 14.41
C GLY A 55 -7.13 -16.42 13.60
N LYS A 56 -7.20 -16.52 12.26
CA LYS A 56 -6.02 -16.57 11.39
C LYS A 56 -5.53 -15.17 11.03
N PHE A 57 -4.31 -15.08 10.53
CA PHE A 57 -3.65 -13.81 10.25
C PHE A 57 -3.31 -13.65 8.75
N ILE A 58 -3.44 -12.42 8.27
CA ILE A 58 -2.90 -11.96 6.99
C ILE A 58 -1.79 -10.97 7.29
N ILE A 59 -0.66 -11.11 6.61
CA ILE A 59 0.44 -10.15 6.61
C ILE A 59 0.40 -9.39 5.28
N LEU A 60 0.45 -8.06 5.33
CA LEU A 60 0.54 -7.18 4.16
C LEU A 60 1.94 -6.57 4.12
N ASP A 61 2.62 -6.80 2.99
CA ASP A 61 4.04 -6.53 2.77
C ASP A 61 4.95 -7.08 3.88
N THR A 62 6.25 -6.78 3.83
CA THR A 62 7.21 -7.26 4.82
C THR A 62 8.25 -6.20 5.12
N VAL A 63 8.75 -6.21 6.36
CA VAL A 63 9.89 -5.39 6.77
C VAL A 63 11.02 -6.27 7.26
N GLU A 64 12.24 -5.74 7.25
CA GLU A 64 13.35 -6.38 7.95
C GLU A 64 13.00 -6.46 9.44
N MET A 65 13.03 -7.68 9.99
CA MET A 65 12.68 -7.94 11.39
C MET A 65 13.94 -8.10 12.22
N ASN A 66 14.00 -7.40 13.36
CA ASN A 66 14.91 -7.78 14.44
C ASN A 66 14.29 -8.88 15.33
N ASP A 67 15.07 -9.40 16.27
CA ASP A 67 14.62 -10.45 17.19
C ASP A 67 13.41 -10.03 18.03
N HIS A 68 13.33 -8.75 18.40
CA HIS A 68 12.21 -8.21 19.17
C HIS A 68 10.90 -8.29 18.38
N LEU A 69 10.86 -7.71 17.18
CA LEU A 69 9.68 -7.75 16.32
C LEU A 69 9.30 -9.20 15.99
N ARG A 70 10.28 -10.07 15.73
CA ARG A 70 10.02 -11.48 15.48
C ARG A 70 9.31 -12.14 16.67
N GLN A 71 9.76 -11.90 17.90
CA GLN A 71 9.10 -12.41 19.10
C GLN A 71 7.67 -11.88 19.27
N GLN A 72 7.43 -10.61 18.94
CA GLN A 72 6.07 -10.03 18.96
C GLN A 72 5.14 -10.77 17.97
N ILE A 73 5.61 -11.01 16.75
CA ILE A 73 4.85 -11.72 15.71
C ILE A 73 4.65 -13.18 16.08
N ASP A 74 5.67 -13.86 16.60
CA ASP A 74 5.60 -15.25 17.06
C ASP A 74 4.55 -15.40 18.16
N HIS A 75 4.55 -14.51 19.15
CA HIS A 75 3.55 -14.53 20.21
C HIS A 75 2.13 -14.31 19.66
N LEU A 76 1.96 -13.32 18.77
CA LEU A 76 0.66 -12.98 18.18
C LEU A 76 0.10 -14.11 17.32
N THR A 77 0.95 -14.78 16.55
CA THR A 77 0.56 -15.69 15.47
C THR A 77 0.76 -17.17 15.80
N ASN A 78 1.08 -17.50 17.05
CA ASN A 78 1.47 -18.85 17.49
C ASN A 78 2.64 -19.39 16.66
N TYR A 79 3.77 -18.67 16.70
CA TYR A 79 5.01 -18.98 15.98
C TYR A 79 4.77 -19.17 14.48
N GLY A 80 4.01 -18.25 13.87
CA GLY A 80 3.64 -18.31 12.46
C GLY A 80 2.55 -19.31 12.09
N LYS A 81 2.16 -20.24 12.98
CA LYS A 81 1.18 -21.32 12.66
C LYS A 81 -0.20 -20.79 12.28
N ASN A 82 -0.57 -19.60 12.75
CA ASN A 82 -1.84 -18.97 12.41
C ASN A 82 -1.74 -17.97 11.25
N ILE A 83 -0.56 -17.75 10.67
CA ILE A 83 -0.42 -16.95 9.45
C ILE A 83 -1.00 -17.74 8.28
N LYS A 84 -2.14 -17.27 7.77
CA LYS A 84 -2.83 -17.88 6.64
C LYS A 84 -2.25 -17.39 5.32
N ALA A 85 -1.89 -16.11 5.25
CA ALA A 85 -1.35 -15.50 4.05
C ALA A 85 -0.34 -14.39 4.33
N VAL A 86 0.61 -14.25 3.42
CA VAL A 86 1.51 -13.10 3.31
C VAL A 86 1.33 -12.52 1.91
N ILE A 87 1.09 -11.21 1.82
CA ILE A 87 0.63 -10.57 0.58
C ILE A 87 1.55 -9.41 0.23
N GLY A 88 2.23 -9.51 -0.92
CA GLY A 88 3.04 -8.42 -1.48
C GLY A 88 2.18 -7.42 -2.25
N THR A 89 1.89 -6.27 -1.66
CA THR A 89 0.93 -5.27 -2.17
C THR A 89 1.55 -4.25 -3.10
N HIS A 90 2.87 -4.03 -3.03
CA HIS A 90 3.56 -3.10 -3.93
C HIS A 90 4.67 -3.77 -4.76
N PRO A 91 4.71 -3.60 -6.10
CA PRO A 91 5.69 -4.30 -6.97
C PRO A 91 7.16 -4.15 -6.59
N PHE A 92 7.54 -3.10 -5.86
CA PHE A 92 8.94 -2.81 -5.52
C PHE A 92 9.28 -3.08 -4.06
N HIS A 93 8.35 -3.50 -3.22
CA HIS A 93 8.60 -3.82 -1.81
C HIS A 93 9.07 -5.27 -1.64
N THR A 94 10.16 -5.62 -2.33
CA THR A 94 10.60 -7.02 -2.46
C THR A 94 11.70 -7.42 -1.48
N VAL A 95 12.39 -6.45 -0.87
CA VAL A 95 13.69 -6.67 -0.20
C VAL A 95 13.58 -7.59 1.03
N SER A 96 12.53 -7.44 1.83
CA SER A 96 12.39 -8.14 3.11
C SER A 96 11.67 -9.49 3.00
N PHE A 97 11.07 -9.79 1.84
CA PHE A 97 10.32 -11.02 1.61
C PHE A 97 11.14 -12.30 1.80
N PRO A 98 12.39 -12.42 1.28
CA PRO A 98 13.17 -13.65 1.43
C PRO A 98 13.45 -14.01 2.90
N ALA A 99 13.83 -13.02 3.72
CA ALA A 99 14.07 -13.24 5.16
C ALA A 99 12.76 -13.55 5.90
N PHE A 100 11.67 -12.87 5.55
CA PHE A 100 10.35 -13.15 6.13
C PHE A 100 9.85 -14.57 5.78
N TYR A 101 10.10 -15.02 4.54
CA TYR A 101 9.78 -16.37 4.09
C TYR A 101 10.60 -17.43 4.84
N GLN A 102 11.90 -17.20 5.07
CA GLN A 102 12.71 -18.10 5.89
C GLN A 102 12.18 -18.22 7.33
N ALA A 103 11.67 -17.14 7.90
CA ALA A 103 11.08 -17.16 9.23
C ALA A 103 9.71 -17.87 9.28
N TYR A 104 8.89 -17.73 8.23
CA TYR A 104 7.50 -18.22 8.19
C TYR A 104 7.15 -19.00 6.91
N PRO A 105 7.87 -20.08 6.57
CA PRO A 105 7.78 -20.72 5.25
C PRO A 105 6.45 -21.46 5.00
N ASN A 106 5.67 -21.73 6.06
CA ASN A 106 4.44 -22.50 5.97
C ASN A 106 3.20 -21.67 5.57
N ALA A 107 3.30 -20.33 5.55
CA ALA A 107 2.21 -19.47 5.11
C ALA A 107 2.01 -19.55 3.58
N ALA A 108 0.82 -19.18 3.10
CA ALA A 108 0.58 -19.02 1.66
C ALA A 108 1.00 -17.61 1.21
N TYR A 109 1.92 -17.51 0.24
CA TYR A 109 2.40 -16.22 -0.26
C TYR A 109 1.65 -15.81 -1.52
N TYR A 110 1.19 -14.58 -1.61
CA TYR A 110 0.52 -13.99 -2.78
C TYR A 110 1.18 -12.67 -3.11
N GLY A 111 1.35 -12.33 -4.39
CA GLY A 111 2.12 -11.13 -4.73
C GLY A 111 1.70 -10.54 -6.05
N THR A 112 2.18 -9.32 -6.29
CA THR A 112 2.07 -8.69 -7.60
C THR A 112 2.82 -9.52 -8.66
N PRO A 113 2.52 -9.35 -9.97
CA PRO A 113 3.24 -10.05 -11.04
C PRO A 113 4.76 -9.89 -10.96
N ARG A 114 5.24 -8.74 -10.46
CA ARG A 114 6.68 -8.48 -10.29
C ARG A 114 7.30 -9.32 -9.18
N HIS A 115 6.61 -9.55 -8.07
CA HIS A 115 7.08 -10.46 -7.01
C HIS A 115 7.32 -11.87 -7.56
N LEU A 116 6.33 -12.40 -8.29
CA LEU A 116 6.40 -13.72 -8.91
C LEU A 116 7.58 -13.85 -9.89
N ARG A 117 7.87 -12.79 -10.66
CA ARG A 117 9.01 -12.76 -11.60
C ARG A 117 10.38 -12.62 -10.92
N ARG A 118 10.46 -11.92 -9.78
CA ARG A 118 11.74 -11.51 -9.18
C ARG A 118 12.18 -12.33 -7.97
N LEU A 119 11.24 -12.91 -7.23
CA LEU A 119 11.48 -13.69 -6.01
C LEU A 119 11.07 -15.14 -6.23
N THR A 120 11.79 -15.81 -7.12
CA THR A 120 11.47 -17.17 -7.61
C THR A 120 11.69 -18.27 -6.57
N GLU A 121 12.41 -17.96 -5.49
CA GLU A 121 12.63 -18.83 -4.34
C GLU A 121 11.39 -18.95 -3.43
N ILE A 122 10.44 -18.01 -3.53
CA ILE A 122 9.19 -18.05 -2.79
C ILE A 122 8.14 -18.77 -3.65
N PRO A 123 7.49 -19.84 -3.15
CA PRO A 123 6.46 -20.57 -3.88
C PRO A 123 5.13 -19.80 -3.84
N TRP A 124 5.03 -18.72 -4.61
CA TRP A 124 3.83 -17.88 -4.71
C TRP A 124 2.61 -18.71 -5.10
N ARG A 125 1.55 -18.60 -4.29
CA ARG A 125 0.27 -19.31 -4.42
C ARG A 125 -0.72 -18.60 -5.34
N GLY A 126 -0.47 -17.35 -5.71
CA GLY A 126 -1.31 -16.61 -6.63
C GLY A 126 -0.81 -15.20 -6.91
N ASP A 127 -1.32 -14.65 -8.00
CA ASP A 127 -1.04 -13.31 -8.51
C ASP A 127 -2.18 -12.36 -8.11
N LEU A 128 -1.85 -11.14 -7.66
CA LEU A 128 -2.86 -10.14 -7.28
C LEU A 128 -3.66 -9.56 -8.46
N THR A 129 -3.23 -9.78 -9.70
CA THR A 129 -4.05 -9.50 -10.89
C THR A 129 -5.25 -10.46 -11.01
N ASP A 130 -5.19 -11.64 -10.40
CA ASP A 130 -6.33 -12.56 -10.32
C ASP A 130 -7.31 -12.10 -9.24
N CYS A 131 -8.53 -11.81 -9.67
CA CYS A 131 -9.63 -11.42 -8.80
C CYS A 131 -10.03 -12.49 -7.79
N ASN A 132 -9.91 -13.77 -8.12
CA ASN A 132 -10.18 -14.84 -7.15
C ASN A 132 -9.14 -14.86 -6.03
N VAL A 133 -7.96 -14.27 -6.23
CA VAL A 133 -6.96 -14.06 -5.18
C VAL A 133 -7.35 -12.86 -4.32
N ARG A 134 -7.69 -11.72 -4.94
CA ARG A 134 -8.09 -10.50 -4.22
C ARG A 134 -9.37 -10.68 -3.39
N LYS A 135 -10.34 -11.46 -3.88
CA LYS A 135 -11.64 -11.70 -3.23
C LYS A 135 -11.61 -12.78 -2.13
N LYS A 136 -10.47 -13.43 -1.84
CA LYS A 136 -10.37 -14.58 -0.90
C LYS A 136 -10.86 -14.30 0.52
N TRP A 137 -10.77 -13.05 0.95
CA TRP A 137 -11.05 -12.64 2.33
C TRP A 137 -12.19 -11.63 2.42
N GLU A 138 -12.91 -11.42 1.33
CA GLU A 138 -14.11 -10.58 1.35
C GLU A 138 -15.23 -11.22 2.19
N PRO A 139 -16.08 -10.39 2.81
CA PRO A 139 -16.04 -8.92 2.82
C PRO A 139 -15.10 -8.34 3.89
N GLU A 140 -14.35 -9.16 4.62
CA GLU A 140 -13.59 -8.70 5.79
C GLU A 140 -12.34 -7.89 5.42
N VAL A 141 -11.64 -8.35 4.38
CA VAL A 141 -10.50 -7.66 3.77
C VAL A 141 -10.76 -7.57 2.27
N GLU A 142 -10.83 -6.35 1.75
CA GLU A 142 -11.03 -6.07 0.33
C GLU A 142 -9.76 -5.51 -0.30
N MET A 143 -9.52 -5.82 -1.56
CA MET A 143 -8.31 -5.44 -2.28
C MET A 143 -8.64 -4.89 -3.66
N ARG A 144 -8.17 -3.68 -3.95
CA ARG A 144 -8.41 -3.00 -5.23
C ARG A 144 -7.12 -2.43 -5.81
N ILE A 145 -7.06 -2.33 -7.13
CA ILE A 145 -5.87 -1.86 -7.85
C ILE A 145 -6.23 -0.57 -8.60
N PRO A 146 -5.59 0.57 -8.29
CA PRO A 146 -5.85 1.81 -9.01
C PRO A 146 -5.64 1.72 -10.52
N ALA A 147 -6.39 2.56 -11.26
CA ALA A 147 -6.36 2.62 -12.72
C ALA A 147 -5.04 3.19 -13.27
N ALA A 148 -3.98 2.38 -13.27
CA ALA A 148 -2.64 2.70 -13.75
C ALA A 148 -1.78 1.43 -13.89
N GLU A 149 -0.54 1.56 -14.38
CA GLU A 149 0.34 0.41 -14.62
C GLU A 149 0.77 -0.26 -13.30
N PHE A 150 0.41 -1.53 -13.14
CA PHE A 150 0.68 -2.35 -11.96
C PHE A 150 1.46 -3.64 -12.27
N VAL A 151 1.31 -4.20 -13.47
CA VAL A 151 1.84 -5.52 -13.84
C VAL A 151 3.36 -5.46 -14.03
N ASN A 152 3.83 -4.43 -14.73
CA ASN A 152 5.24 -4.20 -14.96
C ASN A 152 5.53 -2.69 -15.08
N PRO A 153 5.48 -1.93 -13.97
CA PRO A 153 5.71 -0.49 -13.99
C PRO A 153 7.11 -0.16 -14.52
N GLN A 154 7.17 0.65 -15.57
CA GLN A 154 8.42 1.11 -16.19
C GLN A 154 8.53 2.64 -16.18
N PRO A 155 9.76 3.20 -16.11
CA PRO A 155 11.01 2.48 -15.84
C PRO A 155 11.11 2.06 -14.37
N GLU A 156 11.69 0.89 -14.11
CA GLU A 156 11.82 0.31 -12.75
C GLU A 156 12.49 1.22 -11.72
N SER A 157 13.36 2.13 -12.18
CA SER A 157 14.11 3.05 -11.32
C SER A 157 13.26 4.16 -10.71
N SER A 158 12.05 4.42 -11.23
CA SER A 158 11.24 5.56 -10.79
C SER A 158 9.73 5.39 -10.86
N ASN A 159 9.21 4.36 -11.52
CA ASN A 159 7.77 4.10 -11.57
C ASN A 159 7.31 3.26 -10.38
N HIS A 160 7.21 3.89 -9.21
CA HIS A 160 6.77 3.25 -7.95
C HIS A 160 5.39 3.74 -7.53
N PHE A 161 4.52 4.11 -8.49
CA PHE A 161 3.29 4.81 -8.11
C PHE A 161 2.23 3.88 -7.51
N ILE A 162 2.01 2.70 -8.09
CA ILE A 162 0.80 1.92 -7.83
C ILE A 162 1.07 0.72 -6.91
N SER A 163 0.36 0.69 -5.79
CA SER A 163 0.16 -0.48 -4.93
C SER A 163 -1.29 -0.96 -4.98
N VAL A 164 -1.51 -2.18 -4.51
CA VAL A 164 -2.84 -2.67 -4.16
C VAL A 164 -3.30 -1.95 -2.89
N PHE A 165 -4.49 -1.35 -2.93
CA PHE A 165 -5.11 -0.78 -1.75
C PHE A 165 -5.84 -1.89 -1.02
N VAL A 166 -5.53 -2.08 0.26
CA VAL A 166 -6.13 -3.12 1.10
C VAL A 166 -6.94 -2.48 2.21
N TYR A 167 -8.25 -2.72 2.22
CA TYR A 167 -9.17 -2.19 3.22
C TYR A 167 -9.60 -3.30 4.18
N HIS A 168 -9.35 -3.09 5.47
CA HIS A 168 -9.85 -3.95 6.53
C HIS A 168 -11.07 -3.31 7.21
N ARG A 169 -12.24 -3.92 7.04
CA ARG A 169 -13.51 -3.34 7.46
C ARG A 169 -13.61 -3.11 8.97
N ALA A 170 -13.19 -4.09 9.77
CA ALA A 170 -13.40 -4.04 11.22
C ALA A 170 -12.55 -2.96 11.91
N SER A 171 -11.34 -2.69 11.40
CA SER A 171 -10.48 -1.62 11.94
C SER A 171 -10.67 -0.28 11.25
N ARG A 172 -11.46 -0.24 10.16
CA ARG A 172 -11.58 0.92 9.27
C ARG A 172 -10.20 1.43 8.84
N THR A 173 -9.27 0.53 8.55
CA THR A 173 -7.89 0.89 8.17
C THR A 173 -7.63 0.55 6.72
N LEU A 174 -7.09 1.52 6.00
CA LEU A 174 -6.60 1.36 4.65
C LEU A 174 -5.07 1.18 4.68
N HIS A 175 -4.56 0.10 4.11
CA HIS A 175 -3.14 -0.07 3.84
C HIS A 175 -2.87 0.36 2.40
N VAL A 176 -1.99 1.34 2.23
CA VAL A 176 -1.55 1.87 0.93
C VAL A 176 -0.05 2.03 0.99
N ASP A 177 0.69 1.48 0.04
CA ASP A 177 2.12 1.70 0.03
C ASP A 177 2.51 3.07 -0.52
N ASP A 178 3.07 3.13 -1.72
CA ASP A 178 3.72 4.34 -2.21
C ASP A 178 2.70 5.33 -2.79
N THR A 179 1.53 4.87 -3.26
CA THR A 179 0.55 5.70 -3.99
C THR A 179 0.16 6.98 -3.26
N ILE A 180 -0.10 6.86 -1.96
CA ILE A 180 -0.38 7.99 -1.07
C ILE A 180 0.73 8.04 -0.03
N MET A 181 1.35 9.21 0.08
CA MET A 181 2.34 9.51 1.10
C MET A 181 1.72 10.41 2.15
N TYR A 182 2.12 10.22 3.41
CA TYR A 182 1.71 11.05 4.53
C TYR A 182 2.92 11.41 5.39
N THR A 183 2.94 12.64 5.91
CA THR A 183 3.93 13.04 6.91
C THR A 183 3.29 13.93 7.97
N GLU A 184 3.42 13.53 9.23
CA GLU A 184 2.88 14.25 10.37
C GLU A 184 3.74 15.48 10.67
N LYS A 185 5.06 15.25 10.80
CA LYS A 185 6.05 16.27 11.17
C LYS A 185 7.32 16.09 10.32
N PRO A 186 7.29 16.49 9.04
CA PRO A 186 8.44 16.35 8.16
C PRO A 186 9.64 17.15 8.69
N GLY A 187 10.84 16.57 8.55
CA GLY A 187 12.09 17.28 8.83
C GLY A 187 12.26 18.52 7.94
N PHE A 188 13.14 19.44 8.34
CA PHE A 188 13.35 20.72 7.66
C PHE A 188 13.58 20.60 6.14
N LEU A 189 14.38 19.61 5.71
CA LEU A 189 14.64 19.38 4.29
C LEU A 189 13.37 19.01 3.50
N LEU A 190 12.51 18.16 4.04
CA LEU A 190 11.25 17.78 3.40
C LEU A 190 10.28 18.96 3.30
N LYS A 191 10.26 19.84 4.31
CA LYS A 191 9.48 21.10 4.28
C LYS A 191 9.91 22.01 3.13
N LEU A 192 11.20 22.11 2.84
CA LEU A 192 11.70 22.90 1.71
C LEU A 192 11.22 22.36 0.35
N PHE A 193 10.92 21.06 0.26
CA PHE A 193 10.32 20.41 -0.91
C PHE A 193 8.78 20.41 -0.91
N GLY A 194 8.15 21.16 -0.01
CA GLY A 194 6.69 21.36 0.03
C GLY A 194 5.91 20.33 0.85
N TYR A 195 6.58 19.43 1.57
CA TYR A 195 5.92 18.55 2.53
C TYR A 195 5.70 19.30 3.83
N ASN A 196 4.48 19.81 4.03
CA ASN A 196 4.07 20.47 5.28
C ASN A 196 3.54 19.44 6.29
N ASN A 197 3.39 19.87 7.55
CA ASN A 197 2.84 19.01 8.61
C ASN A 197 1.43 18.53 8.26
N GLY A 198 1.15 17.25 8.50
CA GLY A 198 -0.18 16.64 8.33
C GLY A 198 -0.66 16.59 6.88
N VAL A 199 0.22 16.68 5.90
CA VAL A 199 -0.18 16.70 4.47
C VAL A 199 -0.09 15.31 3.87
N MET A 200 -1.19 14.90 3.22
CA MET A 200 -1.19 13.79 2.27
C MET A 200 -0.84 14.28 0.86
N ALA A 201 -0.09 13.47 0.13
CA ALA A 201 0.26 13.73 -1.26
C ALA A 201 0.29 12.43 -2.06
N PHE A 202 0.03 12.50 -3.37
CA PHE A 202 0.36 11.38 -4.26
C PHE A 202 1.87 11.24 -4.43
N HIS A 203 2.35 10.01 -4.60
CA HIS A 203 3.76 9.76 -4.90
C HIS A 203 4.25 10.64 -6.07
N PRO A 204 5.48 11.19 -6.02
CA PRO A 204 6.00 12.06 -7.08
C PRO A 204 5.98 11.46 -8.49
N SER A 205 6.10 10.13 -8.62
CA SER A 205 6.06 9.44 -9.92
C SER A 205 4.74 9.61 -10.67
N ILE A 206 3.65 10.02 -10.02
CA ILE A 206 2.40 10.41 -10.71
C ILE A 206 2.64 11.50 -11.78
N LYS A 207 3.63 12.39 -11.55
CA LYS A 207 3.95 13.50 -12.45
C LYS A 207 4.70 13.06 -13.71
N SER A 208 5.27 11.85 -13.70
CA SER A 208 6.09 11.28 -14.77
C SER A 208 5.47 10.01 -15.37
N SER A 209 5.84 8.84 -14.86
CA SER A 209 5.55 7.50 -15.39
C SER A 209 4.49 6.73 -14.60
N GLY A 210 4.01 7.28 -13.48
CA GLY A 210 3.06 6.59 -12.59
C GLY A 210 1.72 6.28 -13.25
N LEU A 211 1.29 7.10 -14.20
CA LEU A 211 0.06 6.90 -14.96
C LEU A 211 0.39 6.50 -16.40
N TYR A 212 -0.55 5.81 -17.06
CA TYR A 212 -0.43 5.53 -18.49
C TYR A 212 -0.18 6.82 -19.28
N PRO A 213 0.64 6.78 -20.34
CA PRO A 213 1.05 7.96 -21.10
C PRO A 213 -0.05 8.48 -22.04
N THR A 214 -1.31 8.41 -21.61
CA THR A 214 -2.48 8.84 -22.38
C THR A 214 -3.12 10.06 -21.75
N SER A 215 -3.85 10.84 -22.54
CA SER A 215 -4.50 12.06 -22.04
C SER A 215 -5.62 11.78 -21.01
N TYR A 216 -6.24 10.60 -21.03
CA TYR A 216 -7.37 10.24 -20.16
C TYR A 216 -6.97 9.48 -18.87
N ALA A 217 -5.76 8.91 -18.80
CA ALA A 217 -5.25 8.18 -17.63
C ALA A 217 -5.41 8.89 -16.26
N PRO A 218 -5.09 10.19 -16.10
CA PRO A 218 -5.28 10.86 -14.81
C PRO A 218 -6.75 10.94 -14.37
N TYR A 219 -7.69 11.00 -15.31
CA TYR A 219 -9.11 11.01 -14.98
C TYR A 219 -9.63 9.63 -14.61
N LEU A 220 -9.12 8.57 -15.26
CA LEU A 220 -9.40 7.19 -14.85
C LEU A 220 -8.94 6.93 -13.42
N PHE A 221 -7.71 7.32 -13.09
CA PHE A 221 -7.19 7.20 -11.72
C PHE A 221 -8.03 8.02 -10.72
N ARG A 222 -8.41 9.24 -11.07
CA ARG A 222 -9.28 10.09 -10.23
C ARG A 222 -10.64 9.42 -9.99
N ASP A 223 -11.27 8.92 -11.04
CA ASP A 223 -12.62 8.34 -10.94
C ASP A 223 -12.58 7.01 -10.18
N TRP A 224 -11.50 6.24 -10.33
CA TRP A 224 -11.20 5.10 -9.45
C TRP A 224 -11.10 5.51 -7.98
N MET A 225 -10.33 6.55 -7.65
CA MET A 225 -10.20 7.07 -6.27
C MET A 225 -11.56 7.52 -5.71
N ARG A 226 -12.41 8.15 -6.53
CA ARG A 226 -13.77 8.55 -6.14
C ARG A 226 -14.64 7.34 -5.81
N LYS A 227 -14.58 6.29 -6.63
CA LYS A 227 -15.31 5.05 -6.40
C LYS A 227 -14.85 4.34 -5.13
N MET A 228 -13.53 4.31 -4.89
CA MET A 228 -12.97 3.81 -3.63
C MET A 228 -13.50 4.60 -2.42
N LEU A 229 -13.50 5.93 -2.47
CA LEU A 229 -14.06 6.77 -1.39
C LEU A 229 -15.57 6.57 -1.22
N HIS A 230 -16.31 6.33 -2.29
CA HIS A 230 -17.72 6.01 -2.19
C HIS A 230 -17.96 4.68 -1.45
N ASP A 231 -17.15 3.65 -1.74
CA ASP A 231 -17.37 2.30 -1.24
C ASP A 231 -16.74 2.03 0.14
N TRP A 232 -15.63 2.71 0.47
CA TRP A 232 -14.81 2.45 1.65
C TRP A 232 -14.74 3.66 2.59
N HIS A 233 -15.30 3.50 3.80
CA HIS A 233 -15.26 4.50 4.85
C HIS A 233 -14.22 4.18 5.92
N PHE A 234 -12.94 4.38 5.59
CA PHE A 234 -11.81 4.21 6.52
C PHE A 234 -11.64 5.41 7.48
N GLU A 235 -11.00 5.18 8.61
CA GLU A 235 -10.59 6.21 9.58
C GLU A 235 -9.07 6.38 9.61
N ASN A 236 -8.34 5.32 9.29
CA ASN A 236 -6.88 5.26 9.36
C ASN A 236 -6.29 4.90 8.00
N ILE A 237 -5.10 5.39 7.70
CA ILE A 237 -4.33 4.99 6.51
C ILE A 237 -2.85 4.76 6.86
N CYS A 238 -2.35 3.58 6.49
CA CYS A 238 -0.95 3.19 6.66
C CYS A 238 -0.21 3.39 5.34
N CYS A 239 0.69 4.38 5.27
CA CYS A 239 1.50 4.75 4.10
C CYS A 239 2.92 4.14 4.19
N ALA A 240 3.52 3.75 3.05
CA ALA A 240 4.83 3.09 3.05
C ALA A 240 5.94 3.92 3.70
N HIS A 241 6.03 5.18 3.27
CA HIS A 241 7.14 6.05 3.61
C HIS A 241 6.71 7.12 4.60
N LEU A 242 7.67 7.53 5.43
CA LEU A 242 7.52 8.52 6.49
C LEU A 242 6.56 8.01 7.59
N ASP A 243 5.29 8.38 7.53
CA ASP A 243 4.33 8.20 8.63
C ASP A 243 3.05 7.46 8.20
N LEU A 244 2.18 7.18 9.16
CA LEU A 244 0.79 6.77 8.94
C LEU A 244 -0.16 7.81 9.54
N LYS A 245 -1.38 7.91 9.03
CA LYS A 245 -2.42 8.80 9.59
C LYS A 245 -3.43 7.97 10.38
N MET A 246 -3.61 8.34 11.64
CA MET A 246 -4.71 7.85 12.47
C MET A 246 -5.81 8.89 12.59
N GLY A 247 -7.06 8.45 12.45
CA GLY A 247 -8.25 9.28 12.43
C GLY A 247 -8.32 10.22 11.21
N GLU A 248 -9.54 10.59 10.82
CA GLU A 248 -9.81 11.58 9.76
C GLU A 248 -9.21 11.27 8.36
N ALA A 249 -8.59 10.10 8.16
CA ALA A 249 -7.89 9.79 6.91
C ALA A 249 -8.80 9.87 5.68
N TYR A 250 -10.08 9.52 5.82
CA TYR A 250 -11.06 9.66 4.74
C TYR A 250 -11.23 11.11 4.28
N ALA A 251 -11.32 12.05 5.22
CA ALA A 251 -11.46 13.47 4.91
C ALA A 251 -10.17 14.02 4.26
N ASP A 252 -9.01 13.57 4.73
CA ASP A 252 -7.71 13.96 4.16
C ASP A 252 -7.52 13.43 2.74
N VAL A 253 -7.87 12.17 2.47
CA VAL A 253 -7.81 11.60 1.10
C VAL A 253 -8.81 12.28 0.18
N THR A 254 -10.00 12.63 0.68
CA THR A 254 -10.98 13.43 -0.08
C THR A 254 -10.41 14.80 -0.43
N THR A 255 -9.77 15.46 0.53
CA THR A 255 -9.12 16.77 0.34
C THR A 255 -7.96 16.68 -0.65
N LEU A 256 -7.10 15.66 -0.53
CA LEU A 256 -6.02 15.37 -1.48
C LEU A 256 -6.57 15.23 -2.90
N LEU A 257 -7.62 14.42 -3.08
CA LEU A 257 -8.20 14.16 -4.40
C LEU A 257 -8.79 15.44 -5.01
N ASN A 258 -9.53 16.24 -4.24
CA ASN A 258 -10.10 17.51 -4.70
C ASN A 258 -9.01 18.51 -5.09
N ASN A 259 -7.94 18.60 -4.30
CA ASN A 259 -6.82 19.50 -4.56
C ASN A 259 -5.94 19.04 -5.74
N ALA A 260 -6.05 17.79 -6.17
CA ALA A 260 -5.26 17.23 -7.27
C ALA A 260 -5.85 17.49 -8.66
N GLU A 261 -7.04 18.09 -8.79
CA GLU A 261 -7.65 18.39 -10.10
C GLU A 261 -6.74 19.19 -11.05
N PRO A 262 -6.03 20.27 -10.60
CA PRO A 262 -5.08 20.97 -11.47
C PRO A 262 -3.90 20.09 -11.91
N LEU A 263 -3.46 19.16 -11.06
CA LEU A 263 -2.41 18.20 -11.41
C LEU A 263 -2.89 17.22 -12.48
N PHE A 264 -4.11 16.68 -12.35
CA PHE A 264 -4.69 15.79 -13.35
C PHE A 264 -4.84 16.47 -14.71
N ALA A 265 -5.36 17.71 -14.74
CA ALA A 265 -5.45 18.50 -15.96
C ALA A 265 -4.07 18.75 -16.59
N LYS A 266 -3.06 19.08 -15.79
CA LYS A 266 -1.69 19.29 -16.26
C LYS A 266 -1.08 18.02 -16.86
N ILE A 267 -1.29 16.85 -16.23
CA ILE A 267 -0.81 15.56 -16.77
C ILE A 267 -1.52 15.22 -18.08
N SER A 268 -2.85 15.40 -18.13
CA SER A 268 -3.67 15.16 -19.33
C SER A 268 -3.17 15.96 -20.52
N GLU A 269 -3.02 17.28 -20.34
CA GLU A 269 -2.55 18.19 -21.38
C GLU A 269 -1.12 17.87 -21.84
N LYS A 270 -0.23 17.55 -20.90
CA LYS A 270 1.14 17.09 -21.21
C LYS A 270 1.12 15.84 -22.09
N ASN A 271 0.28 14.86 -21.76
CA ASN A 271 0.21 13.60 -22.52
C ASN A 271 -0.43 13.82 -23.90
N ARG A 272 -1.50 14.62 -23.98
CA ARG A 272 -2.15 15.01 -25.25
C ARG A 272 -1.18 15.66 -26.24
N ARG A 273 -0.30 16.54 -25.75
CA ARG A 273 0.74 17.17 -26.60
C ARG A 273 1.78 16.18 -27.12
N LYS A 274 2.08 15.13 -26.35
CA LYS A 274 3.04 14.09 -26.77
C LYS A 274 2.43 13.11 -27.75
N ASN A 275 1.14 12.78 -27.57
CA ASN A 275 0.40 11.80 -28.35
C ASN A 275 -0.92 12.43 -28.88
N PRO A 276 -0.84 13.31 -29.89
CA PRO A 276 -2.03 13.88 -30.51
C PRO A 276 -2.80 12.79 -31.25
N GLY A 277 -4.00 12.43 -30.76
CA GLY A 277 -4.82 11.32 -31.28
C GLY A 277 -5.29 10.33 -30.22
N ASP A 278 -4.87 10.51 -28.96
CA ASP A 278 -5.36 9.70 -27.84
C ASP A 278 -6.85 9.95 -27.57
N GLU A 279 -7.72 9.10 -28.13
CA GLU A 279 -9.13 9.04 -27.80
C GLU A 279 -9.37 8.17 -26.55
N ILE A 280 -10.44 8.47 -25.80
CA ILE A 280 -10.88 7.58 -24.71
C ILE A 280 -11.28 6.26 -25.38
N PRO A 281 -10.64 5.13 -25.05
CA PRO A 281 -10.96 3.88 -25.68
C PRO A 281 -12.39 3.47 -25.30
N PHE A 282 -13.29 3.34 -26.27
CA PHE A 282 -14.59 2.71 -26.06
C PHE A 282 -14.36 1.18 -26.01
N GLY A 283 -14.36 0.57 -24.81
CA GLY A 283 -14.31 -0.89 -24.65
C GLY A 283 -13.60 -1.41 -23.39
N ASN A 284 -13.66 -2.73 -23.17
CA ASN A 284 -12.92 -3.44 -22.12
C ASN A 284 -11.45 -3.63 -22.53
N TYR A 285 -10.51 -3.01 -21.81
CA TYR A 285 -9.08 -3.22 -22.00
C TYR A 285 -8.50 -3.99 -20.81
N PRO A 286 -7.91 -5.18 -21.02
CA PRO A 286 -7.29 -5.95 -19.94
C PRO A 286 -6.07 -5.26 -19.31
N ASN A 287 -5.54 -4.23 -19.97
CA ASN A 287 -4.37 -3.45 -19.52
C ASN A 287 -4.72 -2.07 -18.98
N ILE A 288 -6.01 -1.70 -18.88
CA ILE A 288 -6.41 -0.46 -18.23
C ILE A 288 -7.57 -0.84 -17.31
N ASN A 289 -7.34 -0.82 -15.99
CA ASN A 289 -8.38 -1.06 -14.98
C ASN A 289 -9.43 0.06 -15.02
N VAL A 290 -10.33 0.02 -16.02
CA VAL A 290 -11.34 1.05 -16.32
C VAL A 290 -12.75 0.49 -16.27
N SER A 291 -12.92 -0.83 -16.24
CA SER A 291 -14.24 -1.42 -16.11
C SER A 291 -14.83 -1.14 -14.72
N ASP A 292 -16.13 -0.88 -14.70
CA ASP A 292 -16.92 -0.71 -13.48
C ASP A 292 -16.92 -1.91 -12.53
N ASP A 293 -16.34 -3.02 -12.96
CA ASP A 293 -15.92 -4.13 -12.12
C ASP A 293 -14.42 -4.37 -12.39
N GLU A 294 -13.55 -4.09 -11.42
CA GLU A 294 -12.12 -4.45 -11.49
C GLU A 294 -11.87 -5.96 -11.67
N CYS A 295 -12.95 -6.75 -11.64
CA CYS A 295 -12.98 -8.18 -11.73
C CYS A 295 -13.98 -8.74 -12.73
N GLY A 296 -14.61 -7.90 -13.55
CA GLY A 296 -15.59 -8.29 -14.57
C GLY A 296 -17.02 -8.42 -14.05
#